data_AF-A0A210QNP5-F1
#
_entry.id   AF-A0A210QNP5-F1
#
_cell.length_a   1.000
_cell.length_b   1.000
_cell.length_c   1.000
_cell.angle_alpha   90.00
_cell.angle_beta   90.00
_cell.angle_gamma   90.00
#
_symmetry.space_group_name_H-M   'P 1'
#
loop_
_entity.id
_entity.type
_entity.pdbx_description
1 polymer ?
#
loop_
_entity_poly.entity_id
_entity_poly.type
_entity_poly.pdbx_seq_one_letter_code
_entity_poly.pdbx_strand_id
1 'polypeptide(L)'
;MVSLWGYLPLTLLISFLALCSGSGGESGGTSASCFERIFKMFASKPYRTPSGIELPCKDMIPVRSCWGRCDSSEVPDYRIPYKISNHSVCTYGGQRKRTLTLTHCHPLHPDPTYTVYDATHCVCGSCDSDFTSCENLNG
;
A
#
# COMPACT_ATOMS: atom_id res chain seq x y z
N MET A 1 40.73 -72.42 -14.31
CA MET A 1 42.00 -71.65 -14.21
C MET A 1 41.84 -70.52 -15.22
N VAL A 2 41.69 -69.23 -14.89
CA VAL A 2 42.53 -68.37 -14.04
C VAL A 2 41.70 -67.20 -13.44
N SER A 3 42.07 -66.87 -12.20
CA SER A 3 41.86 -65.74 -11.26
C SER A 3 40.94 -64.52 -11.49
N LEU A 4 40.14 -64.29 -10.43
CA LEU A 4 39.66 -63.08 -9.73
C LEU A 4 40.42 -61.75 -9.89
N TRP A 5 39.71 -60.65 -10.22
CA TRP A 5 39.81 -59.25 -9.70
C TRP A 5 38.41 -58.63 -9.99
N GLY A 6 37.47 -58.41 -9.06
CA GLY A 6 37.50 -57.52 -7.91
C GLY A 6 37.14 -56.09 -8.33
N TYR A 7 35.88 -55.64 -8.24
CA TYR A 7 35.48 -54.24 -7.98
C TYR A 7 34.01 -54.16 -7.50
N LEU A 8 33.85 -53.70 -6.26
CA LEU A 8 32.60 -53.29 -5.61
C LEU A 8 32.03 -52.00 -6.26
N PRO A 9 30.75 -51.66 -6.01
CA PRO A 9 29.94 -50.82 -6.88
C PRO A 9 30.26 -49.33 -6.73
N LEU A 10 30.41 -48.63 -7.85
CA LEU A 10 30.46 -47.17 -7.93
C LEU A 10 29.03 -46.62 -7.80
N THR A 11 28.41 -46.80 -6.64
CA THR A 11 27.21 -46.07 -6.26
C THR A 11 27.54 -44.58 -6.09
N LEU A 12 26.64 -43.73 -6.59
CA LEU A 12 26.41 -42.36 -6.14
C LEU A 12 27.57 -41.36 -6.30
N LEU A 13 27.81 -40.85 -7.52
CA LEU A 13 28.61 -39.61 -7.66
C LEU A 13 28.22 -38.72 -8.87
N ILE A 14 26.99 -38.82 -9.39
CA ILE A 14 26.52 -37.91 -10.45
C ILE A 14 25.04 -37.53 -10.23
N SER A 15 24.76 -36.77 -9.17
CA SER A 15 23.45 -36.15 -8.97
C SER A 15 23.55 -34.82 -8.22
N PHE A 16 24.50 -33.97 -8.63
CA PHE A 16 24.57 -32.57 -8.20
C PHE A 16 25.08 -31.69 -9.36
N LEU A 17 24.38 -31.75 -10.50
CA LEU A 17 24.45 -30.64 -11.46
C LEU A 17 23.44 -29.58 -11.01
N ALA A 18 24.02 -28.53 -10.46
CA ALA A 18 23.44 -27.29 -9.97
C ALA A 18 22.21 -26.82 -10.75
N LEU A 19 21.05 -26.92 -10.11
CA LEU A 19 19.85 -26.19 -10.47
C LEU A 19 19.87 -24.84 -9.75
N CYS A 20 20.70 -23.91 -10.21
CA CYS A 20 20.52 -22.50 -9.84
C CYS A 20 19.48 -21.89 -10.78
N SER A 21 18.21 -22.23 -10.57
CA SER A 21 17.12 -21.39 -11.03
C SER A 21 17.11 -20.14 -10.16
N GLY A 22 17.70 -19.06 -10.66
CA GLY A 22 17.55 -17.73 -10.08
C GLY A 22 16.09 -17.32 -10.10
N SER A 23 15.40 -17.49 -8.98
CA SER A 23 14.04 -17.02 -8.76
C SER A 23 14.02 -16.03 -7.61
N GLY A 24 13.68 -14.79 -7.95
CA GLY A 24 13.21 -13.78 -7.01
C GLY A 24 14.32 -13.05 -6.27
N GLY A 25 14.45 -11.75 -6.52
CA GLY A 25 15.27 -10.86 -5.72
C GLY A 25 14.94 -11.03 -4.24
N GLU A 26 15.98 -11.26 -3.46
CA GLU A 26 15.95 -11.23 -2.00
C GLU A 26 15.56 -9.81 -1.57
N SER A 27 14.30 -9.60 -1.18
CA SER A 27 13.88 -8.40 -0.47
C SER A 27 14.40 -8.49 0.96
N GLY A 28 15.67 -8.12 1.15
CA GLY A 28 16.30 -7.93 2.44
C GLY A 28 15.61 -6.83 3.24
N GLY A 29 15.09 -7.19 4.40
CA GLY A 29 14.44 -6.30 5.37
C GLY A 29 12.92 -6.33 5.26
N THR A 30 12.23 -6.71 6.34
CA THR A 30 10.78 -6.61 6.49
C THR A 30 10.33 -5.14 6.63
N SER A 31 10.70 -4.29 5.67
CA SER A 31 9.94 -3.09 5.35
C SER A 31 8.63 -3.55 4.74
N ALA A 32 7.51 -3.24 5.40
CA ALA A 32 6.21 -3.53 4.81
C ALA A 32 6.09 -2.71 3.51
N SER A 33 6.05 -3.41 2.37
CA SER A 33 5.88 -2.82 1.02
C SER A 33 4.60 -1.99 0.93
N CYS A 34 4.35 -1.26 -0.16
CA CYS A 34 3.08 -0.53 -0.33
C CYS A 34 1.90 -1.50 -0.52
N PHE A 35 0.90 -1.46 0.36
CA PHE A 35 -0.30 -2.31 0.28
C PHE A 35 -1.55 -1.63 0.85
N GLU A 36 -2.70 -2.27 0.64
CA GLU A 36 -3.99 -1.79 1.14
C GLU A 36 -4.21 -2.09 2.62
N ARG A 37 -4.68 -1.11 3.37
CA ARG A 37 -4.99 -1.25 4.79
C ARG A 37 -6.29 -0.55 5.14
N ILE A 38 -7.02 -1.13 6.09
CA ILE A 38 -8.21 -0.50 6.64
C ILE A 38 -7.81 0.41 7.80
N PHE A 39 -8.21 1.67 7.71
CA PHE A 39 -8.10 2.67 8.77
C PHE A 39 -9.48 3.04 9.27
N LYS A 40 -9.56 3.52 10.52
CA LYS A 40 -10.77 4.13 11.06
C LYS A 40 -10.63 5.64 10.94
N MET A 41 -11.54 6.26 10.20
CA MET A 41 -11.64 7.73 10.12
C MET A 41 -12.88 8.21 10.88
N PHE A 42 -12.81 9.42 11.43
CA PHE A 42 -13.96 10.10 11.99
C PHE A 42 -14.72 10.82 10.88
N ALA A 43 -15.97 10.44 10.64
CA ALA A 43 -16.85 11.08 9.68
C ALA A 43 -17.86 11.96 10.42
N SER A 44 -18.09 13.18 9.91
CA SER A 44 -19.05 14.13 10.46
C SER A 44 -19.81 14.80 9.31
N LYS A 45 -21.13 14.86 9.43
CA LYS A 45 -22.04 15.50 8.48
C LYS A 45 -23.17 16.18 9.25
N PRO A 46 -22.92 17.33 9.89
CA PRO A 46 -23.98 18.05 10.60
C PRO A 46 -25.00 18.65 9.62
N TYR A 47 -26.23 18.83 10.06
CA TYR A 47 -27.28 19.53 9.32
C TYR A 47 -27.78 20.75 10.07
N ARG A 48 -27.79 21.92 9.42
CA ARG A 48 -28.31 23.16 10.01
C ARG A 48 -29.76 23.36 9.60
N THR A 49 -30.65 23.38 10.58
CA THR A 49 -32.09 23.64 10.38
C THR A 49 -32.36 25.11 10.03
N PRO A 50 -33.54 25.43 9.45
CA PRO A 50 -33.95 26.81 9.19
C PRO A 50 -34.02 27.70 10.45
N SER A 51 -34.28 27.10 11.63
CA SER A 51 -34.27 27.80 12.92
C SER A 51 -32.85 28.06 13.46
N GLY A 52 -31.81 27.61 12.75
CA GLY A 52 -30.41 27.80 13.13
C GLY A 52 -29.84 26.73 14.05
N ILE A 53 -30.64 25.75 14.46
CA ILE A 53 -30.20 24.61 15.29
C ILE A 53 -29.37 23.65 14.43
N GLU A 54 -28.20 23.25 14.93
CA GLU A 54 -27.35 22.24 14.32
C GLU A 54 -27.71 20.84 14.83
N LEU A 55 -27.97 19.93 13.90
CA LEU A 55 -28.25 18.53 14.17
C LEU A 55 -26.98 17.72 13.90
N PRO A 56 -26.31 17.18 14.93
CA PRO A 56 -25.09 16.41 14.74
C PRO A 56 -25.39 15.05 14.08
N CYS A 57 -24.46 14.60 13.24
CA CYS A 57 -24.47 13.25 12.66
C CYS A 57 -23.03 12.84 12.37
N LYS A 58 -22.53 11.84 13.11
CA LYS A 58 -21.11 11.47 13.13
C LYS A 58 -20.92 9.97 13.32
N ASP A 59 -19.78 9.45 12.92
CA ASP A 59 -19.41 8.05 13.17
C ASP A 59 -17.91 7.79 12.99
N MET A 60 -17.42 6.67 13.53
CA MET A 60 -16.08 6.14 13.26
C MET A 60 -16.18 5.04 12.20
N ILE A 61 -15.77 5.34 10.98
CA ILE A 61 -16.03 4.48 9.82
C ILE A 61 -14.75 3.83 9.30
N PRO A 62 -14.80 2.55 8.87
CA PRO A 62 -13.67 1.90 8.24
C PRO A 62 -13.53 2.37 6.79
N VAL A 63 -12.32 2.73 6.39
CA VAL A 63 -11.96 3.10 5.01
C VAL A 63 -10.69 2.37 4.61
N ARG A 64 -10.70 1.84 3.39
CA ARG A 64 -9.54 1.18 2.80
C ARG A 64 -8.66 2.25 2.16
N SER A 65 -7.40 2.32 2.58
CA SER A 65 -6.40 3.28 2.10
C SER A 65 -5.06 2.59 1.91
N CYS A 66 -4.09 3.32 1.37
CA CYS A 66 -2.75 2.80 1.11
C CYS A 66 -1.79 3.09 2.26
N TRP A 67 -0.93 2.12 2.56
CA TRP A 67 0.11 2.23 3.57
C TRP A 67 1.29 1.34 3.22
N GLY A 68 2.50 1.82 3.54
CA GLY A 68 3.71 1.04 3.36
C GLY A 68 4.88 1.93 2.98
N ARG A 69 5.95 1.29 2.49
CA ARG A 69 7.16 1.96 2.01
C ARG A 69 7.32 1.77 0.50
N CYS A 70 7.95 2.77 -0.11
CA CYS A 70 8.33 2.79 -1.51
C CYS A 70 9.80 3.20 -1.61
N ASP A 71 10.48 2.70 -2.64
CA ASP A 71 11.88 3.03 -2.88
C ASP A 71 12.00 4.45 -3.43
N SER A 72 12.95 5.18 -2.88
CA SER A 72 13.34 6.51 -3.33
C SER A 72 14.84 6.57 -3.56
N SER A 73 15.26 7.41 -4.49
CA SER A 73 16.67 7.53 -4.87
C SER A 73 17.00 8.95 -5.29
N GLU A 74 18.19 9.42 -4.94
CA GLU A 74 18.78 10.64 -5.48
C GLU A 74 20.14 10.27 -6.09
N VAL A 75 20.24 10.42 -7.41
CA VAL A 75 21.47 10.15 -8.14
C VAL A 75 22.12 11.50 -8.48
N PRO A 76 23.39 11.74 -8.09
CA PRO A 76 24.06 12.99 -8.44
C PRO A 76 24.26 13.08 -9.96
N ASP A 77 24.00 14.26 -10.54
CA ASP A 77 24.47 14.58 -11.89
C ASP A 77 25.95 14.99 -11.80
N TYR A 78 26.74 14.70 -12.84
CA TYR A 78 28.15 15.12 -12.93
C TYR A 78 28.30 16.65 -12.93
N ARG A 79 27.23 17.39 -13.22
CA ARG A 79 27.16 18.84 -13.08
C ARG A 79 26.55 19.21 -11.73
N ILE A 80 27.39 19.61 -10.78
CA ILE A 80 26.95 20.29 -9.55
C ILE A 80 26.20 21.57 -9.97
N PRO A 81 24.99 21.89 -9.45
CA PRO A 81 24.30 21.32 -8.27
C PRO A 81 23.13 20.37 -8.61
N TYR A 82 23.11 19.75 -9.79
CA TYR A 82 21.95 18.99 -10.24
C TYR A 82 21.94 17.55 -9.70
N LYS A 83 20.74 17.04 -9.46
CA LYS A 83 20.49 15.65 -9.06
C LYS A 83 19.26 15.12 -9.78
N ILE A 84 19.24 13.83 -10.06
CA ILE A 84 18.06 13.11 -10.53
C ILE A 84 17.40 12.50 -9.30
N SER A 85 16.31 13.11 -8.84
CA SER A 85 15.53 12.63 -7.70
C SER A 85 14.33 11.82 -8.17
N ASN A 86 14.17 10.61 -7.61
CA ASN A 86 12.98 9.78 -7.72
C ASN A 86 12.39 9.61 -6.32
N HIS A 87 11.30 10.31 -6.03
CA HIS A 87 10.62 10.29 -4.73
C HIS A 87 9.23 9.70 -4.91
N SER A 88 9.17 8.37 -5.01
CA SER A 88 7.89 7.67 -5.10
C SER A 88 7.22 7.57 -3.72
N VAL A 89 5.89 7.73 -3.71
CA VAL A 89 5.06 7.60 -2.51
C VAL A 89 4.06 6.46 -2.67
N CYS A 90 3.65 5.86 -1.55
CA CYS A 90 2.61 4.84 -1.56
C CYS A 90 1.24 5.51 -1.69
N THR A 91 0.61 5.38 -2.85
CA THR A 91 -0.64 6.06 -3.19
C THR A 91 -1.67 5.10 -3.79
N TYR A 92 -2.88 5.60 -4.04
CA TYR A 92 -3.98 4.84 -4.61
C TYR A 92 -3.65 4.51 -6.07
N GLY A 93 -3.64 3.22 -6.42
CA GLY A 93 -3.58 2.79 -7.82
C GLY A 93 -4.95 2.83 -8.51
N GLY A 94 -6.01 2.90 -7.71
CA GLY A 94 -7.38 3.12 -8.17
C GLY A 94 -8.32 3.32 -7.00
N GLN A 95 -9.47 3.94 -7.24
CA GLN A 95 -10.43 4.28 -6.20
C GLN A 95 -11.83 3.75 -6.49
N ARG A 96 -12.58 3.44 -5.43
CA ARG A 96 -13.99 3.04 -5.50
C ARG A 96 -14.82 3.88 -4.55
N LYS A 97 -15.83 4.56 -5.09
CA LYS A 97 -16.85 5.28 -4.31
C LYS A 97 -17.71 4.29 -3.53
N ARG A 98 -17.88 4.49 -2.23
CA ARG A 98 -18.77 3.72 -1.36
C ARG A 98 -19.60 4.67 -0.51
N THR A 99 -20.91 4.40 -0.43
CA THR A 99 -21.83 5.12 0.45
C THR A 99 -22.19 4.24 1.64
N LEU A 100 -22.24 4.83 2.82
CA LEU A 100 -22.56 4.19 4.10
C LEU A 100 -23.47 5.10 4.92
N THR A 101 -24.13 4.53 5.93
CA THR A 101 -25.02 5.27 6.83
C THR A 101 -24.31 5.49 8.16
N LEU A 102 -24.24 6.75 8.60
CA LEU A 102 -23.70 7.11 9.91
C LEU A 102 -24.67 6.70 11.02
N THR A 103 -24.15 6.12 12.09
CA THR A 103 -25.00 5.54 13.17
C THR A 103 -25.32 6.51 14.30
N HIS A 104 -24.51 7.55 14.53
CA HIS A 104 -24.71 8.50 15.64
C HIS A 104 -25.24 9.85 15.13
N CYS A 105 -26.52 9.86 14.76
CA CYS A 105 -27.20 11.04 14.23
C CYS A 105 -28.38 11.47 15.09
N HIS A 106 -28.62 12.78 15.13
CA HIS A 106 -29.81 13.33 15.75
C HIS A 106 -31.08 12.77 15.07
N PRO A 107 -32.16 12.43 15.80
CA PRO A 107 -33.35 11.80 15.21
C PRO A 107 -34.02 12.61 14.08
N LEU A 108 -33.90 13.93 14.13
CA LEU A 108 -34.43 14.85 13.10
C LEU A 108 -33.46 15.11 11.93
N HIS A 109 -32.30 14.43 11.89
CA HIS A 109 -31.33 14.62 10.82
C HIS A 109 -31.89 14.07 9.50
N PRO A 110 -31.93 14.85 8.41
CA PRO A 110 -32.65 14.47 7.19
C PRO A 110 -31.96 13.38 6.37
N ASP A 111 -30.63 13.29 6.42
CA ASP A 111 -29.86 12.35 5.58
C ASP A 111 -28.57 11.84 6.27
N PRO A 112 -28.61 10.64 6.87
CA PRO A 112 -27.44 10.03 7.52
C PRO A 112 -26.44 9.39 6.55
N THR A 113 -26.60 9.51 5.23
CA THR A 113 -25.66 8.91 4.28
C THR A 113 -24.35 9.69 4.18
N TYR A 114 -23.23 8.98 4.06
CA TYR A 114 -21.89 9.53 3.91
C TYR A 114 -21.16 8.77 2.81
N THR A 115 -20.40 9.49 1.98
CA THR A 115 -19.66 8.90 0.87
C THR A 115 -18.17 8.95 1.15
N VAL A 116 -17.50 7.82 0.92
CA VAL A 116 -16.04 7.68 0.99
C VAL A 116 -15.49 7.11 -0.30
N TYR A 117 -14.19 7.30 -0.51
CA TYR A 117 -13.45 6.72 -1.63
C TYR A 117 -12.41 5.75 -1.07
N ASP A 118 -12.67 4.46 -1.24
CA ASP A 118 -11.75 3.39 -0.84
C ASP A 118 -10.69 3.19 -1.93
N ALA A 119 -9.46 2.89 -1.53
CA ALA A 119 -8.46 2.33 -2.43
C ALA A 119 -8.93 0.95 -2.95
N THR A 120 -8.67 0.67 -4.23
CA THR A 120 -8.91 -0.64 -4.86
C THR A 120 -7.65 -1.49 -4.98
N HIS A 121 -6.50 -0.81 -5.02
CA HIS A 121 -5.16 -1.34 -4.87
C HIS A 121 -4.21 -0.16 -4.61
N CYS A 122 -2.98 -0.45 -4.21
CA CYS A 122 -1.96 0.54 -3.88
C CYS A 122 -0.72 0.36 -4.75
N VAL A 123 -0.08 1.48 -5.09
CA VAL A 123 1.09 1.51 -5.95
C VAL A 123 2.12 2.50 -5.43
N CYS A 124 3.39 2.25 -5.74
CA CYS A 124 4.45 3.23 -5.58
C CYS A 124 4.54 4.07 -6.85
N GLY A 125 4.35 5.38 -6.74
CA GLY A 125 4.39 6.29 -7.88
C GLY A 125 4.60 7.74 -7.45
N SER A 126 4.67 8.63 -8.43
CA SER A 126 4.64 10.07 -8.16
C SER A 126 3.32 10.46 -7.49
N CYS A 127 3.37 11.41 -6.57
CA CYS A 127 2.15 11.96 -6.00
C CYS A 127 1.40 12.80 -7.05
N ASP A 128 0.10 12.54 -7.20
CA ASP A 128 -0.75 13.29 -8.11
C ASP A 128 -1.57 14.33 -7.33
N SER A 129 -1.28 15.60 -7.59
CA SER A 129 -1.89 16.73 -6.92
C SER A 129 -3.34 17.01 -7.34
N ASP A 130 -3.83 16.40 -8.43
CA ASP A 130 -5.19 16.63 -8.92
C ASP A 130 -6.23 16.03 -7.95
N PHE A 131 -5.86 14.97 -7.22
CA PHE A 131 -6.75 14.27 -6.29
C PHE A 131 -6.13 13.94 -4.93
N THR A 132 -4.84 14.26 -4.70
CA THR A 132 -4.16 14.06 -3.43
C THR A 132 -3.45 15.34 -3.00
N SER A 133 -3.55 15.70 -1.72
CA SER A 133 -2.67 16.73 -1.17
C SER A 133 -1.26 16.15 -1.02
N CYS A 134 -0.35 16.53 -1.93
CA CYS A 134 1.04 16.09 -1.93
C CYS A 134 1.94 16.84 -0.94
N GLU A 135 1.34 17.64 -0.07
CA GLU A 135 2.04 18.33 1.00
C GLU A 135 2.56 17.34 2.05
N ASN A 136 3.79 17.55 2.51
CA ASN A 136 4.31 16.83 3.66
C ASN A 136 3.54 17.27 4.92
N LEU A 137 3.05 16.31 5.70
CA LEU A 137 2.52 16.55 7.04
C LEU A 137 3.69 16.97 7.95
N ASN A 138 3.91 18.30 7.97
CA ASN A 138 5.01 19.10 8.54
C ASN A 138 6.11 19.42 7.52
N GLY A 139 6.28 20.72 7.25
CA GLY A 139 7.49 21.26 6.64
C GLY A 139 8.72 21.10 7.53
#